data_AF-A0A2M8P5E8-F1
#
_entry.id   AF-A0A2M8P5E8-F1
#
_cell.length_a   1.000
_cell.length_b   1.000
_cell.length_c   1.000
_cell.angle_alpha   90.00
_cell.angle_beta   90.00
_cell.angle_gamma   90.00
#
_symmetry.space_group_name_H-M   'P 1'
#
loop_
_entity.id
_entity.type
_entity.pdbx_description
1 polymer ?
#
loop_
_entity_poly.entity_id
_entity_poly.type
_entity_poly.pdbx_seq_one_letter_code
_entity_poly.pdbx_strand_id
1 'polypeptide(L)'
;EVGTFDDVPQNHWNFLEKQCVKWYETDLHFFVHANADPKLPFDRQPPEQLFWEKFGHPQPHNSGKIMVCGHSSQKSGVPLNIGHAICIDTYA
;
A
#
# COMPACT_ATOMS: atom_id res chain seq x y z
N GLU A 1 26.77 -16.71 -16.04
CA GLU A 1 26.18 -15.56 -16.77
C GLU A 1 25.35 -14.75 -15.78
N VAL A 2 25.29 -13.43 -15.94
CA VAL A 2 24.47 -12.56 -15.09
C VAL A 2 23.17 -12.28 -15.84
N GLY A 3 22.02 -12.48 -15.19
CA GLY A 3 20.72 -12.20 -15.80
C GLY A 3 20.50 -10.73 -16.12
N THR A 4 19.66 -10.48 -17.12
CA THR A 4 19.27 -9.18 -17.68
C THR A 4 17.76 -8.97 -17.52
N PHE A 5 17.24 -7.78 -17.85
CA PHE A 5 15.80 -7.54 -17.85
C PHE A 5 15.04 -8.36 -18.90
N ASP A 6 15.72 -8.75 -19.98
CA ASP A 6 15.13 -9.58 -21.04
C ASP A 6 14.89 -11.03 -20.56
N ASP A 7 15.57 -11.45 -19.48
CA ASP A 7 15.35 -12.75 -18.86
C ASP A 7 14.08 -12.80 -17.99
N VAL A 8 13.48 -11.64 -17.69
CA VAL A 8 12.22 -11.58 -16.93
C VAL A 8 11.07 -11.93 -17.87
N PRO A 9 10.31 -13.01 -17.60
CA PRO A 9 9.20 -13.42 -18.45
C PRO A 9 8.17 -12.30 -18.66
N GLN A 10 7.70 -12.14 -19.90
CA GLN A 10 6.76 -11.06 -20.27
C GLN A 10 5.47 -11.07 -19.44
N ASN A 11 5.03 -12.23 -18.95
CA ASN A 11 3.87 -12.34 -18.07
C ASN A 11 4.11 -11.70 -16.68
N HIS A 12 5.34 -11.66 -16.18
CA HIS A 12 5.67 -10.95 -14.93
C HIS A 12 5.58 -9.43 -15.12
N TRP A 13 6.11 -8.91 -16.23
CA TRP A 13 5.91 -7.50 -16.62
C TRP A 13 4.44 -7.15 -16.79
N ASN A 14 3.68 -7.99 -17.50
CA ASN A 14 2.23 -7.79 -17.66
C ASN A 14 1.49 -7.77 -16.31
N PHE A 15 1.89 -8.58 -15.35
CA PHE A 15 1.32 -8.55 -14.00
C PHE A 15 1.55 -7.19 -13.33
N LEU A 16 2.80 -6.71 -13.31
CA LEU A 16 3.16 -5.43 -12.69
C LEU A 16 2.49 -4.23 -13.38
N GLU A 17 2.45 -4.22 -14.71
CA GLU A 17 1.97 -3.06 -15.47
C GLU A 17 0.46 -3.03 -15.68
N LYS A 18 -0.19 -4.20 -15.75
CA LYS A 18 -1.60 -4.31 -16.18
C LYS A 18 -2.53 -4.85 -15.10
N GLN A 19 -2.02 -5.51 -14.07
CA GLN A 19 -2.84 -6.11 -13.02
C GLN A 19 -2.69 -5.38 -11.68
N CYS A 20 -1.47 -4.95 -11.33
CA CYS A 20 -1.25 -4.20 -10.11
C CYS A 20 -1.90 -2.81 -10.17
N VAL A 21 -2.52 -2.41 -9.07
CA VAL A 21 -3.14 -1.09 -8.90
C VAL A 21 -2.46 -0.36 -7.75
N LYS A 22 -2.44 0.98 -7.80
CA LYS A 22 -1.81 1.80 -6.75
C LYS A 22 -2.62 1.80 -5.45
N TRP A 23 -3.93 1.64 -5.57
CA TRP A 23 -4.86 1.44 -4.46
C TRP A 23 -6.01 0.53 -4.91
N TYR A 24 -6.70 -0.08 -3.94
CA TYR A 24 -7.94 -0.83 -4.17
C TYR A 24 -8.95 -0.50 -3.09
N GLU A 25 -10.25 -0.54 -3.39
CA GLU A 25 -11.31 -0.16 -2.47
C GLU A 25 -12.39 -1.23 -2.36
N THR A 26 -12.97 -1.31 -1.17
CA THR A 26 -14.25 -1.97 -0.89
C THR A 26 -15.20 -0.94 -0.28
N ASP A 27 -16.37 -1.37 0.17
CA ASP A 27 -17.34 -0.48 0.83
C ASP A 27 -16.78 0.15 2.12
N LEU A 28 -15.98 -0.61 2.88
CA LEU A 28 -15.53 -0.21 4.23
C LEU A 28 -14.01 0.03 4.34
N HIS A 29 -13.22 -0.50 3.41
CA HIS A 29 -11.75 -0.45 3.47
C HIS A 29 -11.15 0.05 2.17
N PHE A 30 -9.95 0.59 2.26
CA PHE A 30 -9.07 0.77 1.11
C PHE A 30 -7.68 0.23 1.40
N PHE A 31 -6.99 -0.21 0.34
CA PHE A 31 -5.72 -0.91 0.41
C PHE A 31 -4.68 -0.10 -0.37
N VAL A 32 -3.54 0.18 0.26
CA VAL A 32 -2.38 0.87 -0.33
C VAL A 32 -1.10 0.17 0.11
N HIS A 33 0.01 0.36 -0.61
CA HIS A 33 1.27 -0.26 -0.21
C HIS A 33 1.80 0.33 1.11
N ALA A 34 1.85 1.67 1.22
CA ALA A 34 2.48 2.35 2.36
C ALA A 34 1.51 3.25 3.15
N ASN A 35 1.05 4.37 2.59
CA ASN A 35 0.15 5.31 3.27
C ASN A 35 -0.75 6.07 2.28
N ALA A 36 -1.57 7.00 2.75
CA ALA A 36 -2.38 7.90 1.93
C ALA A 36 -2.58 9.27 2.59
N ASP A 37 -2.68 10.33 1.79
CA ASP A 37 -3.12 11.64 2.27
C ASP A 37 -4.58 11.56 2.72
N PRO A 38 -4.90 11.88 3.98
CA PRO A 38 -6.26 11.77 4.50
C PRO A 38 -7.27 12.73 3.85
N LYS A 39 -6.82 13.77 3.13
CA LYS A 39 -7.66 14.84 2.59
C LYS A 39 -7.86 14.74 1.08
N LEU A 40 -7.11 13.90 0.37
CA LEU A 40 -7.18 13.79 -1.08
C LEU A 40 -8.00 12.58 -1.52
N PRO A 41 -8.78 12.69 -2.61
CA PRO A 41 -9.40 11.51 -3.22
C PRO A 41 -8.32 10.57 -3.78
N PHE A 42 -8.65 9.29 -3.93
CA PHE A 42 -7.67 8.25 -4.26
C PHE A 42 -6.94 8.45 -5.59
N ASP A 43 -7.62 9.02 -6.59
CA ASP A 43 -7.05 9.35 -7.91
C ASP A 43 -6.07 10.54 -7.90
N ARG A 44 -5.95 11.25 -6.77
CA ARG A 44 -5.05 12.39 -6.57
C ARG A 44 -3.98 12.13 -5.51
N GLN A 45 -3.88 10.90 -5.02
CA GLN A 45 -2.89 10.53 -4.02
C GLN A 45 -1.46 10.65 -4.57
N PRO A 46 -0.51 11.29 -3.84
CA PRO A 46 0.88 11.37 -4.26
C PRO A 46 1.50 9.96 -4.30
N PRO A 47 2.23 9.59 -5.38
CA PRO A 47 2.91 8.29 -5.44
C PRO A 47 3.87 8.06 -4.26
N GLU A 48 4.54 9.11 -3.78
CA GLU A 48 5.44 9.03 -2.63
C GLU A 48 4.72 8.49 -1.38
N GLN A 49 3.49 8.96 -1.16
CA GLN A 49 2.68 8.55 -0.02
C GLN A 49 2.18 7.12 -0.17
N LEU A 50 1.70 6.77 -1.36
CA LEU A 50 1.19 5.44 -1.65
C LEU A 50 2.26 4.34 -1.52
N PHE A 51 3.52 4.65 -1.82
CA PHE A 51 4.58 3.64 -1.95
C PHE A 51 5.72 3.72 -0.92
N TRP A 52 5.94 4.87 -0.26
CA TRP A 52 7.15 5.07 0.54
C TRP A 52 6.93 5.71 1.91
N GLU A 53 5.80 6.37 2.12
CA GLU A 53 5.51 7.02 3.40
C GLU A 53 5.30 5.99 4.51
N LYS A 54 6.04 6.14 5.62
CA LYS A 54 5.93 5.22 6.76
C LYS A 54 4.58 5.39 7.47
N PHE A 55 4.14 4.34 8.18
CA PHE A 55 2.83 4.32 8.83
C PHE A 55 2.67 5.48 9.82
N GLY A 56 3.67 5.77 10.66
CA GLY A 56 3.68 6.94 11.53
C GLY A 56 2.41 7.08 12.38
N HIS A 57 1.70 8.19 12.21
CA HIS A 57 0.40 8.47 12.85
C HIS A 57 -0.61 8.95 11.79
N PRO A 58 -1.11 8.06 10.92
CA PRO A 58 -1.99 8.44 9.83
C PRO A 58 -3.31 8.94 10.43
N GLN A 59 -3.87 9.99 9.85
CA GLN A 59 -5.20 10.49 10.25
C GLN A 59 -6.29 9.69 9.52
N PRO A 60 -7.54 9.68 10.03
CA PRO A 60 -8.66 9.09 9.30
C PRO A 60 -8.81 9.72 7.91
N HIS A 61 -8.95 8.89 6.89
CA HIS A 61 -9.18 9.36 5.53
C HIS A 61 -10.58 9.96 5.39
N ASN A 62 -10.73 11.00 4.58
CA ASN A 62 -12.00 11.74 4.38
C ASN A 62 -13.14 10.88 3.82
N SER A 63 -12.82 9.73 3.21
CA SER A 63 -13.79 8.75 2.75
C SER A 63 -14.50 8.00 3.89
N GLY A 64 -13.98 8.06 5.12
CA GLY A 64 -14.46 7.30 6.27
C GLY A 64 -14.09 5.81 6.24
N LYS A 65 -13.40 5.34 5.20
CA LYS A 65 -12.94 3.95 5.07
C LYS A 65 -11.69 3.71 5.92
N ILE A 66 -11.52 2.47 6.38
CA ILE A 66 -10.33 2.03 7.11
C ILE A 66 -9.19 1.79 6.12
N MET A 67 -8.03 2.39 6.37
CA MET A 67 -6.82 2.12 5.60
C MET A 67 -6.21 0.77 5.99
N VAL A 68 -5.85 -0.05 5.01
CA VAL A 68 -5.02 -1.24 5.21
C VAL A 68 -3.77 -1.09 4.36
N CYS A 69 -2.59 -1.21 4.98
CA CYS A 69 -1.32 -1.06 4.27
C CYS A 69 -0.22 -1.99 4.79
N GLY A 70 0.91 -2.03 4.07
CA GLY A 70 2.14 -2.70 4.47
C GLY A 70 3.28 -1.71 4.66
N HIS A 71 4.43 -2.01 4.04
CA HIS A 71 5.65 -1.18 3.93
C HIS A 71 6.41 -0.92 5.23
N SER A 72 5.69 -0.61 6.31
CA SER A 72 6.26 -0.29 7.61
C SER A 72 6.29 -1.54 8.49
N SER A 73 7.40 -2.27 8.44
CA SER A 73 7.53 -3.53 9.17
C SER A 73 7.23 -3.40 10.68
N GLN A 74 6.27 -4.17 11.16
CA GLN A 74 5.90 -4.33 12.55
C GLN A 74 6.74 -5.45 13.17
N LYS A 75 7.83 -5.05 13.84
CA LYS A 75 8.83 -6.00 14.40
C LYS A 75 8.29 -6.86 15.56
N SER A 76 7.12 -6.53 16.08
CA SER A 76 6.39 -7.36 17.03
C SER A 76 5.82 -8.64 16.41
N GLY A 77 5.75 -8.73 15.07
CA GLY A 77 5.12 -9.84 14.35
C GLY A 77 3.58 -9.78 14.36
N VAL A 78 2.99 -8.71 14.88
CA VAL A 78 1.53 -8.50 14.93
C VAL A 78 1.13 -7.26 14.14
N PRO A 79 -0.03 -7.25 13.46
CA PRO A 79 -0.53 -6.06 12.79
C PRO A 79 -0.69 -4.89 13.76
N LEU A 80 -0.28 -3.69 13.34
CA LEU A 80 -0.52 -2.46 14.08
C LEU A 80 -1.87 -1.88 13.65
N ASN A 81 -2.87 -1.96 14.54
CA ASN A 81 -4.21 -1.43 14.31
C ASN A 81 -4.48 -0.24 15.24
N ILE A 82 -4.79 0.93 14.67
CA ILE A 82 -5.12 2.15 15.42
C ILE A 82 -6.59 2.58 15.24
N GLY A 83 -7.47 1.70 14.78
CA GLY A 83 -8.90 1.94 14.61
C GLY A 83 -9.28 2.30 13.16
N HIS A 84 -8.72 3.38 12.62
CA HIS A 84 -8.99 3.83 11.24
C HIS A 84 -7.87 3.48 10.24
N ALA A 85 -6.78 2.89 10.71
CA ALA A 85 -5.67 2.44 9.88
C ALA A 85 -5.02 1.18 10.47
N ILE A 86 -4.62 0.26 9.59
CA ILE A 86 -4.05 -1.04 9.94
C ILE A 86 -2.81 -1.31 9.08
N CYS A 87 -1.65 -1.46 9.71
CA CYS A 87 -0.42 -1.92 9.04
C CYS A 87 -0.23 -3.44 9.25
N ILE A 88 -0.19 -4.20 8.16
CA ILE A 88 -0.12 -5.67 8.16
C ILE A 88 1.25 -6.23 7.75
N ASP A 89 2.26 -5.39 7.53
CA ASP A 89 3.63 -5.85 7.31
C ASP A 89 4.21 -6.35 8.64
N THR A 90 4.07 -7.65 8.92
CA THR A 90 4.49 -8.27 10.19
C THR A 90 5.93 -8.77 10.18
N TYR A 91 6.80 -8.24 9.30
CA TYR A 91 8.21 -8.64 9.22
C TYR A 91 8.43 -10.13 8.92
N ALA A 92 7.58 -10.70 8.06
CA ALA A 92 7.69 -12.08 7.56
C ALA A 92 8.62 -12.17 6.34
#